data_AF-A0A0M3JM26-F1
#
_entry.id   AF-A0A0M3JM26-F1
#
_cell.length_a   1.000
_cell.length_b   1.000
_cell.length_c   1.000
_cell.angle_alpha   90.00
_cell.angle_beta   90.00
_cell.angle_gamma   90.00
#
_symmetry.space_group_name_H-M   'P 1'
#
loop_
_entity.id
_entity.type
_entity.pdbx_description
1 polymer ?
#
loop_
_entity_poly.entity_id
_entity_poly.type
_entity_poly.pdbx_seq_one_letter_code
_entity_poly.pdbx_strand_id
1 'polypeptide(L)' 'MAGDVDRRVLSYGDTVLYESDLQTLKEGTWLNDRIISFALEYLYDTMLNETQKQK' A
#
# COMPACT_ATOMS: atom_id res chain seq x y z
N MET A 1 -8.12 -25.95 13.84
CA MET A 1 -7.00 -25.03 13.60
C MET A 1 -7.58 -23.82 12.89
N ALA A 2 -7.83 -22.73 13.62
CA ALA A 2 -8.24 -21.48 12.98
C ALA A 2 -7.00 -20.96 12.26
N GLY A 3 -6.96 -21.08 10.93
CA GLY A 3 -5.91 -20.45 10.15
C GLY A 3 -6.03 -18.95 10.38
N ASP A 4 -4.94 -18.32 10.84
CA ASP A 4 -4.87 -16.86 10.93
C ASP A 4 -5.13 -16.30 9.53
N VAL A 5 -6.36 -15.83 9.32
CA VAL A 5 -6.72 -15.12 8.10
C VAL A 5 -6.06 -13.76 8.22
N ASP A 6 -4.94 -13.59 7.52
CA ASP A 6 -4.20 -12.34 7.50
C ASP A 6 -5.16 -11.18 7.20
N ARG A 7 -5.17 -10.21 8.12
CA ARG A 7 -6.21 -9.19 8.15
C ARG A 7 -5.95 -8.19 7.04
N ARG A 8 -6.93 -7.99 6.17
CA ARG A 8 -6.90 -6.89 5.19
C ARG A 8 -6.95 -5.55 5.93
N VAL A 9 -5.94 -4.71 5.73
CA VAL A 9 -5.83 -3.39 6.36
C VAL A 9 -6.26 -2.28 5.41
N LEU A 10 -5.87 -2.35 4.15
CA LEU A 10 -6.17 -1.33 3.16
C LEU A 10 -6.50 -1.94 1.79
N SER A 11 -7.44 -1.32 1.09
CA SER A 11 -7.70 -1.56 -0.34
C SER A 11 -7.68 -0.20 -1.00
N TYR A 12 -6.69 0.06 -1.85
CA TYR A 12 -6.50 1.35 -2.52
C TYR A 12 -6.20 1.09 -3.99
N GLY A 13 -7.08 1.57 -4.87
CA GLY A 13 -7.03 1.29 -6.31
C GLY A 13 -6.90 -0.20 -6.60
N ASP A 14 -5.81 -0.59 -7.27
CA ASP A 14 -5.51 -1.99 -7.62
C ASP A 14 -4.71 -2.74 -6.55
N THR A 15 -4.27 -2.05 -5.49
CA THR A 15 -3.45 -2.65 -4.43
C THR A 15 -4.26 -2.96 -3.16
N VAL A 16 -4.04 -4.16 -2.60
CA VAL A 16 -4.61 -4.58 -1.30
C VAL A 16 -3.47 -4.88 -0.33
N LEU A 17 -3.46 -4.21 0.82
CA LEU A 17 -2.49 -4.42 1.89
C LEU A 17 -3.11 -5.22 3.03
N TYR A 18 -2.32 -6.17 3.53
CA TYR A 18 -2.62 -6.99 4.69
C TYR A 18 -1.71 -6.63 5.87
N GLU A 19 -2.03 -7.14 7.05
CA GLU A 19 -1.29 -6.86 8.28
C GLU A 19 0.14 -7.38 8.22
N SER A 20 0.37 -8.50 7.52
CA SER A 20 1.71 -9.00 7.23
C SER A 20 2.53 -8.05 6.35
N ASP A 21 1.91 -7.39 5.36
CA ASP A 21 2.61 -6.46 4.48
C ASP A 21 3.14 -5.25 5.26
N LEU A 22 2.39 -4.79 6.26
CA LEU A 22 2.81 -3.69 7.14
C LEU A 22 3.99 -4.06 8.03
N GLN A 23 4.24 -5.34 8.31
CA GLN A 23 5.42 -5.75 9.05
C GLN A 23 6.70 -5.42 8.29
N THR A 24 6.64 -5.35 6.96
CA THR A 24 7.80 -5.04 6.10
C THR A 24 8.21 -3.57 6.14
N LEU A 25 7.35 -2.69 6.66
CA LEU A 25 7.64 -1.27 6.90
C LEU A 25 8.49 -1.04 8.16
N LYS A 26 8.73 -2.08 8.96
CA LYS A 26 9.58 -1.96 10.16
C LYS A 26 11.03 -1.71 9.75
N GLU A 27 11.77 -1.07 10.64
CA GLU A 27 13.18 -0.81 10.38
C GLU A 27 13.97 -2.13 10.27
N GLY A 28 14.88 -2.21 9.30
CA GLY A 28 15.68 -3.42 9.05
C GLY A 28 14.96 -4.53 8.30
N THR A 29 13.68 -4.36 7.93
CA THR A 29 12.97 -5.29 7.04
C THR A 29 12.97 -4.77 5.59
N TRP A 30 13.01 -5.71 4.65
CA TRP A 30 12.89 -5.38 3.24
C TRP A 30 11.42 -5.14 2.90
N LEU A 31 11.15 -4.03 2.22
CA LEU A 31 9.83 -3.74 1.70
C LEU A 31 9.40 -4.83 0.71
N ASN A 32 8.13 -5.20 0.79
CA ASN A 32 7.55 -6.07 -0.21
C ASN A 32 6.95 -5.29 -1.37
N ASP A 33 6.67 -6.01 -2.45
CA ASP A 33 6.16 -5.43 -3.69
C ASP A 33 4.83 -4.70 -3.49
N ARG A 34 3.94 -5.19 -2.61
CA ARG A 34 2.63 -4.58 -2.36
C ARG A 34 2.75 -3.19 -1.75
N ILE A 35 3.68 -3.02 -0.80
CA ILE A 35 3.93 -1.72 -0.18
C ILE A 35 4.51 -0.73 -1.19
N ILE A 36 5.43 -1.19 -2.05
CA ILE A 36 6.01 -0.36 -3.11
C ILE A 36 4.95 0.02 -4.14
N SER A 37 4.15 -0.93 -4.63
CA SER A 37 3.04 -0.70 -5.56
C SER A 37 2.05 0.31 -5.01
N PHE A 38 1.62 0.14 -3.76
CA PHE A 38 0.73 1.08 -3.08
C PHE A 38 1.33 2.49 -3.03
N ALA A 39 2.61 2.63 -2.65
CA ALA A 39 3.25 3.93 -2.54
C ALA A 39 3.34 4.64 -3.90
N LEU A 40 3.68 3.91 -4.96
CA LEU A 40 3.74 4.47 -6.32
C LEU A 40 2.37 4.92 -6.81
N GLU A 41 1.34 4.08 -6.64
CA GLU A 41 -0.03 4.39 -7.02
C GLU A 41 -0.57 5.61 -6.26
N TYR A 42 -0.36 5.64 -4.95
CA TYR A 42 -0.77 6.76 -4.09
C TYR A 42 -0.06 8.07 -4.47
N LEU A 43 1.26 8.02 -4.72
CA LEU A 43 2.03 9.19 -5.13
C LEU A 43 1.60 9.68 -6.52
N TYR A 44 1.38 8.76 -7.45
CA TYR A 44 0.90 9.09 -8.80
C TYR A 44 -0.45 9.79 -8.74
N ASP A 45 -1.42 9.21 -8.03
CA ASP A 45 -2.75 9.79 -7.87
C ASP A 45 -2.69 11.16 -7.19
N THR A 46 -1.93 11.28 -6.10
CA THR A 46 -1.85 12.54 -5.35
C THR A 46 -1.23 13.64 -6.20
N MET A 47 -0.10 13.36 -6.86
CA MET A 47 0.61 14.35 -7.68
C MET A 47 -0.14 14.70 -8.98
N LEU A 48 -0.77 13.71 -9.63
CA LEU A 48 -1.53 13.94 -10.86
C LEU A 48 -2.83 14.71 -10.58
N ASN A 49 -3.53 14.37 -9.50
CA ASN A 49 -4.76 15.07 -9.11
C ASN A 49 -4.51 16.50 -8.66
N GLU A 50 -3.37 16.79 -8.02
CA GLU A 50 -2.95 18.17 -7.74
C GLU A 50 -2.67 18.97 -9.02
N THR A 51 -2.09 18.34 -10.03
CA THR A 51 -1.82 18.97 -11.34
C THR A 51 -3.11 19.25 -12.12
N GLN A 52 -4.13 18.40 -12.01
CA GLN A 52 -5.45 18.61 -12.66
C GLN A 52 -6.29 19.69 -11.97
N LYS A 53 -6.11 19.95 -10.67
CA LYS A 53 -6.80 21.02 -9.94
C LYS A 53 -6.35 22.44 -10.29
N GLN A 54 -5.19 22.59 -10.96
CA GLN A 54 -4.63 23.90 -11.33
C GLN A 54 -4.90 24.30 -12.79
N LYS A 55 -5.70 23.54 -13.55
CA LYS A 55 -6.13 23.89 -14.92
C LYS A 55 -7.55 24.42 -14.96
#